data_AF-A0A484Y4Q5-F1
#
_entry.id   AF-A0A484Y4Q5-F1
#
_cell.length_a   1.000
_cell.length_b   1.000
_cell.length_c   1.000
_cell.angle_alpha   90.00
_cell.angle_beta   90.00
_cell.angle_gamma   90.00
#
_symmetry.space_group_name_H-M   'P 1'
#
loop_
_entity.id
_entity.type
_entity.pdbx_description
1 polymer ?
#
loop_
_entity_poly.entity_id
_entity_poly.type
_entity_poly.pdbx_seq_one_letter_code
_entity_poly.pdbx_strand_id
1 'polypeptide(L)'
;MILVTSLGCGDSWPFLSERAKAAFGQAVREKTLAESWLQTSQLDYAILRPGGLLDGAATGKAQRIQNQECHGFVNRADVGRTYP
;
A
#
# COMPACT_ATOMS: atom_id res chain seq x y z
N MET A 1 -1.04 -0.25 15.53
CA MET A 1 -2.13 -0.41 14.53
C MET A 1 -1.52 -0.62 13.15
N ILE A 2 -1.92 -1.65 12.42
CA ILE A 2 -1.43 -1.90 11.06
C ILE A 2 -2.55 -1.61 10.07
N LEU A 3 -2.30 -0.68 9.15
CA LEU A 3 -3.24 -0.37 8.07
C LEU A 3 -2.63 -0.76 6.73
N VAL A 4 -3.26 -1.73 6.05
CA VAL A 4 -2.87 -2.13 4.70
C VAL A 4 -3.74 -1.37 3.70
N THR A 5 -3.11 -0.56 2.87
CA THR A 5 -3.75 0.23 1.82
C THR A 5 -3.27 -0.20 0.44
N SER A 6 -2.64 0.67 -0.34
CA SER A 6 -2.20 0.41 -1.71
C SER A 6 -1.14 1.42 -2.15
N LEU A 7 -0.20 1.00 -3.00
CA LEU A 7 0.57 1.95 -3.80
C LEU A 7 -0.40 2.87 -4.56
N GLY A 8 -0.06 4.16 -4.61
CA GLY A 8 -0.92 5.24 -5.08
C GLY A 8 -1.64 6.01 -3.97
N CYS A 9 -1.66 5.53 -2.71
CA CYS A 9 -2.21 6.32 -1.60
C CYS A 9 -1.24 7.41 -1.13
N GLY A 10 -1.80 8.51 -0.60
CA GLY A 10 -1.02 9.61 0.00
C GLY A 10 -0.01 10.24 -0.97
N ASP A 11 1.23 10.38 -0.50
CA ASP A 11 2.36 10.94 -1.25
C ASP A 11 2.81 10.07 -2.45
N SER A 12 2.32 8.82 -2.56
CA SER A 12 2.56 7.99 -3.74
C SER A 12 1.54 8.20 -4.88
N TRP A 13 0.50 9.02 -4.67
CA TRP A 13 -0.52 9.34 -5.68
C TRP A 13 0.03 9.91 -7.00
N PRO A 14 1.02 10.83 -7.01
CA PRO A 14 1.57 11.37 -8.25
C PRO A 14 2.13 10.30 -9.19
N PHE A 15 2.61 9.18 -8.63
CA PHE A 15 3.21 8.07 -9.39
C PHE A 15 2.19 7.03 -9.85
N LEU A 16 0.93 7.13 -9.41
CA LEU A 16 -0.10 6.19 -9.83
C LEU A 16 -0.43 6.38 -11.32
N SER A 17 -0.34 5.30 -12.11
CA SER A 17 -0.66 5.36 -13.54
C SER A 17 -2.11 5.80 -13.81
N GLU A 18 -2.36 6.48 -14.93
CA GLU A 18 -3.70 6.93 -15.32
C GLU A 18 -4.70 5.76 -15.43
N ARG A 19 -4.25 4.60 -15.92
CA ARG A 19 -5.07 3.38 -15.96
C ARG A 19 -5.49 2.94 -14.55
N ALA A 20 -4.57 2.99 -13.59
CA ALA A 20 -4.88 2.63 -12.21
C ALA A 20 -5.75 3.70 -11.52
N LYS A 21 -5.58 4.99 -11.83
CA LYS A 21 -6.49 6.05 -11.38
C LYS A 21 -7.90 5.84 -11.91
N ALA A 22 -8.05 5.50 -13.19
CA ALA A 22 -9.35 5.21 -13.78
C ALA A 22 -10.03 3.98 -13.15
N ALA A 23 -9.26 2.92 -12.87
CA ALA A 23 -9.79 1.69 -12.31
C ALA A 23 -10.06 1.74 -10.80
N PHE A 24 -9.21 2.43 -10.03
CA PHE A 24 -9.18 2.34 -8.57
C PHE A 24 -9.12 3.70 -7.85
N GLY A 25 -9.18 4.82 -8.58
CA GLY A 25 -8.87 6.15 -8.05
C GLY A 25 -9.73 6.54 -6.84
N GLN A 26 -11.03 6.26 -6.86
CA GLN A 26 -11.89 6.52 -5.70
C GLN A 26 -11.42 5.74 -4.47
N ALA A 27 -11.23 4.43 -4.61
CA ALA A 27 -10.82 3.56 -3.51
C ALA A 27 -9.43 3.94 -2.96
N VAL A 28 -8.52 4.42 -3.82
CA VAL A 28 -7.20 4.93 -3.41
C VAL A 28 -7.34 6.24 -2.62
N ARG A 29 -8.22 7.15 -3.05
CA ARG A 29 -8.48 8.41 -2.34
C ARG A 29 -9.13 8.18 -0.98
N GLU A 30 -10.10 7.28 -0.88
CA GLU A 30 -10.71 6.90 0.40
C GLU A 30 -9.70 6.26 1.35
N LYS A 31 -8.85 5.36 0.84
CA LYS A 31 -7.74 4.80 1.63
C LYS A 31 -6.75 5.87 2.07
N THR A 32 -6.49 6.88 1.24
CA THR A 32 -5.65 8.04 1.61
C THR A 32 -6.26 8.82 2.77
N LEU A 33 -7.58 8.98 2.82
CA LEU A 33 -8.26 9.60 3.96
C LEU A 33 -8.12 8.74 5.24
N ALA A 34 -8.25 7.42 5.10
CA ALA A 34 -8.04 6.49 6.22
C ALA A 34 -6.59 6.55 6.76
N GLU A 35 -5.60 6.64 5.86
CA GLU A 35 -4.21 6.89 6.25
C GLU A 35 -4.07 8.21 7.00
N SER A 36 -4.61 9.30 6.44
CA SER A 36 -4.54 10.62 7.08
C SER A 36 -5.14 10.60 8.49
N TRP A 37 -6.30 9.96 8.67
CA TRP A 37 -6.93 9.84 9.99
C TRP A 37 -6.03 9.08 10.97
N LEU A 38 -5.49 7.92 10.56
CA LEU A 38 -4.60 7.11 11.39
C LEU A 38 -3.32 7.87 11.75
N GLN A 39 -2.73 8.57 10.78
CA GLN A 39 -1.51 9.38 10.98
C GLN A 39 -1.71 10.53 11.96
N THR A 40 -2.94 11.06 12.07
CA THR A 40 -3.31 12.11 13.03
C THR A 40 -3.91 11.58 14.33
N SER A 41 -3.99 10.26 14.48
CA SER A 41 -4.53 9.62 15.69
C SER A 41 -3.47 9.51 16.81
N GLN A 42 -3.86 9.02 17.97
CA GLN A 42 -2.95 8.74 19.10
C GLN A 42 -2.37 7.32 19.05
N LEU A 43 -2.68 6.53 18.01
CA LEU A 43 -2.21 5.15 17.89
C LEU A 43 -0.77 5.13 17.38
N ASP A 44 0.08 4.27 17.94
CA ASP A 44 1.29 3.85 17.25
C ASP A 44 0.90 3.02 16.01
N TYR A 45 1.53 3.28 14.86
CA TYR A 45 1.08 2.72 13.60
C TYR A 45 2.17 2.41 12.58
N ALA A 46 1.83 1.50 11.66
CA ALA A 46 2.48 1.40 10.36
C ALA A 46 1.44 1.27 9.25
N ILE A 47 1.74 1.90 8.12
CA ILE A 47 0.92 1.85 6.91
C ILE A 47 1.71 1.06 5.87
N LEU A 48 1.11 0.00 5.35
CA LEU A 48 1.70 -0.82 4.29
C LEU A 48 0.93 -0.59 2.99
N ARG A 49 1.64 -0.11 1.96
CA ARG A 49 1.11 0.16 0.62
C ARG A 49 1.64 -0.88 -0.38
N PRO A 50 1.02 -2.07 -0.48
CA PRO A 50 1.46 -3.08 -1.44
C PRO A 50 1.26 -2.60 -2.88
N GLY A 51 2.09 -3.12 -3.79
CA GLY A 51 1.83 -3.02 -5.23
C GLY A 51 0.68 -3.92 -5.67
N GLY A 52 0.63 -4.23 -6.97
CA GLY A 52 -0.39 -5.12 -7.51
C GLY A 52 -0.40 -6.47 -6.79
N LEU A 53 -1.56 -6.85 -6.23
CA LEU A 53 -1.68 -8.08 -5.45
C LEU A 53 -1.82 -9.30 -6.37
N LEU A 54 -0.99 -10.30 -6.13
CA LEU A 54 -1.04 -11.60 -6.80
C LEU A 54 -1.47 -12.70 -5.84
N ASP A 55 -2.11 -13.73 -6.37
CA ASP A 55 -2.32 -14.99 -5.66
C ASP A 55 -1.06 -15.87 -5.70
N GLY A 56 -0.98 -16.83 -4.80
CA GLY A 56 0.11 -17.80 -4.73
C GLY A 56 0.77 -17.86 -3.35
N ALA A 57 1.66 -18.83 -3.20
CA ALA A 57 2.45 -19.00 -1.98
C ALA A 57 3.40 -17.81 -1.77
N ALA A 58 3.78 -17.58 -0.52
CA ALA A 58 4.76 -16.56 -0.18
C ALA A 58 6.12 -16.91 -0.79
N THR A 59 6.73 -15.95 -1.48
CA THR A 59 8.02 -16.07 -2.13
C THR A 59 9.18 -15.76 -1.18
N GLY A 60 8.92 -15.02 -0.10
CA GLY A 60 9.94 -14.50 0.81
C GLY A 60 10.81 -13.39 0.20
N LYS A 61 10.42 -12.85 -0.96
CA LYS A 61 11.20 -11.86 -1.72
C LYS A 61 10.61 -10.45 -1.72
N ALA A 62 9.48 -10.24 -1.04
CA ALA A 62 8.90 -8.92 -0.92
C ALA A 62 9.86 -7.98 -0.15
N GLN A 63 9.98 -6.76 -0.64
CA GLN A 63 10.84 -5.74 -0.04
C GLN A 63 10.00 -4.60 0.50
N ARG A 64 10.36 -4.09 1.68
CA ARG A 64 9.82 -2.84 2.20
C ARG A 64 10.67 -1.68 1.67
N ILE A 65 10.02 -0.74 1.03
CA ILE A 65 10.64 0.43 0.40
C ILE A 65 9.95 1.67 0.98
N GLN A 66 10.73 2.70 1.30
CA GLN A 66 10.23 3.94 1.89
C GLN A 66 10.84 5.15 1.17
N ASN A 67 10.10 6.26 1.14
CA ASN A 67 10.56 7.58 0.68
C ASN A 67 11.13 7.62 -0.76
N GLN A 68 10.67 6.73 -1.63
CA GLN A 68 11.01 6.73 -3.05
C GLN A 68 9.85 6.20 -3.89
N GLU A 69 9.83 6.54 -5.17
CA GLU A 69 8.91 5.98 -6.14
C GLU A 69 9.12 4.45 -6.25
N CYS A 70 8.03 3.69 -6.27
CA CYS A 70 8.05 2.25 -6.38
C CYS A 70 6.87 1.76 -7.21
N HIS A 71 7.13 0.75 -8.04
CA HIS A 71 6.13 0.05 -8.84
C HIS A 71 6.40 -1.45 -8.76
N GLY A 72 5.35 -2.26 -8.81
CA GLY A 72 5.52 -3.70 -8.86
C GLY A 72 4.32 -4.48 -8.36
N PHE A 73 4.56 -5.76 -8.13
CA PHE A 73 3.58 -6.73 -7.67
C PHE A 73 4.10 -7.47 -6.44
N VAL A 74 3.18 -7.98 -5.63
CA VAL A 74 3.51 -8.76 -4.44
C VAL A 74 2.43 -9.82 -4.21
N ASN A 75 2.84 -11.03 -3.81
CA ASN A 75 1.89 -12.07 -3.45
C ASN A 75 1.18 -11.68 -2.15
N ARG A 76 -0.13 -11.91 -2.06
CA ARG A 76 -0.92 -11.67 -0.84
C ARG A 76 -0.32 -12.36 0.38
N ALA A 77 0.22 -13.56 0.18
CA ALA A 77 0.90 -14.33 1.22
C ALA A 77 2.20 -13.67 1.72
N ASP A 78 2.93 -12.94 0.87
CA ASP A 78 4.10 -12.18 1.29
C ASP A 78 3.71 -10.94 2.09
N VAL A 79 2.63 -10.25 1.71
CA VAL A 79 2.08 -9.10 2.48
C VAL A 79 1.75 -9.53 3.91
N GLY A 80 1.10 -10.68 4.08
CA GLY A 80 0.79 -11.23 5.41
C GLY A 80 2.00 -11.58 6.27
N ARG A 81 3.17 -11.81 5.66
CA ARG A 81 4.44 -12.11 6.35
C ARG A 81 5.34 -10.89 6.55
N THR A 82 4.94 -9.73 6.04
CA THR A 82 5.81 -8.53 6.06
C THR A 82 5.89 -7.91 7.47
N TYR A 83 5.11 -8.42 8.43
CA TYR A 83 5.11 -8.03 9.83
C TYR A 83 5.68 -9.16 10.72
N PRO A 84 6.49 -8.83 11.76
CA PRO A 84 6.85 -9.79 12.81
C PRO A 84 5.65 -10.21 13.66
#